data_AF-A0A920PYP0-F1
#
_entry.id   AF-A0A920PYP0-F1
#
_cell.length_a   1.000
_cell.length_b   1.000
_cell.length_c   1.000
_cell.angle_alpha   90.00
_cell.angle_beta   90.00
_cell.angle_gamma   90.00
#
_symmetry.space_group_name_H-M   'P 1'
#
loop_
_entity.id
_entity.type
_entity.pdbx_description
1 polymer ?
#
loop_
_entity_poly.entity_id
_entity_poly.type
_entity_poly.pdbx_seq_one_letter_code
_entity_poly.pdbx_strand_id
1 'polypeptide(L)'
;MKWTDNQVDVVSKAFMGLTVSCARCHDHKFDAISQKDYYSLFGTLYGARPTQRAIDAPAVLTKNKVELSTLKKQIRGSSGMSGLTVRRPPMRHCLNKHAWPLNRSRKNFNSTGGRSDGTLVETLRELVSKGSDFTATRNELQRYWQVEIETRQAFNNEHFDVAGTLWVLITTLRSGPGVGRPEAPSAPGEFSIERRGDLLLGGIYPGGAYTHLLSTKHGGVIQTPRFQIDSDHISLRVLGGDLSFAQLIIENYAVPRGGIYHLRYSPKADQMTWAQWDTTFWKGFTAYSNLQRKKM
;
A
#
# COMPACT_ATOMS: atom_id res chain seq x y z
N MET A 1 -0.16 -24.29 13.02
CA MET A 1 0.00 -23.77 14.40
C MET A 1 -0.30 -22.27 14.37
N LYS A 2 -1.32 -21.78 15.09
CA LYS A 2 -1.70 -20.35 15.02
C LYS A 2 -0.61 -19.52 15.71
N TRP A 3 -0.24 -18.37 15.12
CA TRP A 3 0.82 -17.48 15.62
C TRP A 3 0.65 -17.13 17.10
N THR A 4 -0.58 -16.82 17.52
CA THR A 4 -0.93 -16.50 18.91
C THR A 4 -0.75 -17.68 19.87
N ASP A 5 -0.99 -18.92 19.43
CA ASP A 5 -0.72 -20.10 20.27
C ASP A 5 0.77 -20.18 20.63
N ASN A 6 1.65 -19.91 19.66
CA ASN A 6 3.09 -19.88 19.88
C ASN A 6 3.51 -18.72 20.80
N GLN A 7 2.83 -17.57 20.73
CA GLN A 7 3.10 -16.47 21.65
C GLN A 7 2.73 -16.84 23.08
N VAL A 8 1.57 -17.48 23.29
CA VAL A 8 1.16 -17.99 24.61
C VAL A 8 2.21 -18.96 25.14
N ASP A 9 2.65 -19.92 24.32
CA ASP A 9 3.65 -20.92 24.70
C ASP A 9 5.02 -20.32 25.06
N VAL A 10 5.53 -19.41 24.24
CA VAL A 10 6.83 -18.75 24.48
C VAL A 10 6.77 -17.87 25.73
N VAL A 11 5.71 -17.08 25.89
CA VAL A 11 5.56 -16.19 27.04
C VAL A 11 5.45 -16.99 28.34
N SER A 12 4.62 -18.04 28.35
CA SER A 12 4.43 -18.86 29.55
C SER A 12 5.72 -19.58 29.94
N LYS A 13 6.46 -20.14 28.97
CA LYS A 13 7.73 -20.83 29.24
C LYS A 13 8.82 -19.86 29.70
N ALA A 14 8.99 -18.73 29.01
CA ALA A 14 10.11 -17.82 29.26
C ALA A 14 9.96 -17.00 30.53
N PHE A 15 8.74 -16.54 30.86
CA PHE A 15 8.50 -15.61 31.96
C PHE A 15 7.79 -16.23 33.16
N MET A 16 7.02 -17.30 32.96
CA MET A 16 6.27 -17.96 34.05
C MET A 16 6.90 -19.31 34.44
N GLY A 17 7.80 -19.87 33.61
CA GLY A 17 8.36 -21.20 33.83
C GLY A 17 7.34 -22.32 33.67
N LEU A 18 6.22 -22.07 32.98
CA LEU A 18 5.09 -23.01 32.88
C LEU A 18 4.81 -23.38 31.41
N THR A 19 4.47 -24.65 31.20
CA THR A 19 3.97 -25.14 29.92
C THR A 19 2.45 -25.16 29.94
N VAL A 20 1.80 -24.24 29.23
CA VAL A 20 0.32 -24.11 29.29
C VAL A 20 -0.38 -24.62 28.04
N SER A 21 0.34 -25.26 27.11
CA SER A 21 -0.20 -25.68 25.81
C SER A 21 -1.36 -26.68 25.91
N CYS A 22 -1.38 -27.52 26.95
CA CYS A 22 -2.49 -28.47 27.18
C CYS A 22 -3.80 -27.74 27.53
N ALA A 23 -3.71 -26.58 28.19
CA ALA A 23 -4.86 -25.76 28.57
C ALA A 23 -5.68 -25.26 27.35
N ARG A 24 -5.14 -25.39 26.14
CA ARG A 24 -5.81 -25.05 24.88
C ARG A 24 -7.11 -25.84 24.67
N CYS A 25 -7.11 -27.13 24.98
CA CYS A 25 -8.21 -28.03 24.61
C CYS A 25 -9.07 -28.46 25.81
N HIS A 26 -8.50 -28.43 27.01
CA HIS A 26 -9.16 -28.77 28.28
C HIS A 26 -8.42 -28.05 29.41
N ASP A 27 -8.92 -28.08 30.64
CA ASP A 27 -8.18 -27.52 31.79
C ASP A 27 -6.83 -28.24 31.98
N HIS A 28 -5.79 -27.51 32.35
CA HIS A 28 -4.45 -28.06 32.44
C HIS A 28 -4.39 -29.26 33.40
N LYS A 29 -3.72 -30.33 32.99
CA LYS A 29 -3.78 -31.63 33.69
C LYS A 29 -3.21 -31.59 35.11
N PHE A 30 -2.11 -30.86 35.30
CA PHE A 30 -1.33 -30.91 36.54
C PHE A 30 -1.34 -29.59 37.32
N ASP A 31 -1.55 -28.48 36.63
CA ASP A 31 -1.49 -27.14 37.22
C ASP A 31 -2.88 -26.53 37.24
N ALA A 32 -3.17 -25.67 38.21
CA ALA A 32 -4.45 -24.97 38.34
C ALA A 32 -4.61 -23.85 37.29
N ILE A 33 -4.61 -24.23 36.01
CA ILE A 33 -4.76 -23.34 34.85
C ILE A 33 -5.96 -23.83 34.06
N SER A 34 -7.05 -23.06 34.10
CA SER A 34 -8.24 -23.41 33.33
C SER A 34 -8.04 -23.11 31.85
N GLN A 35 -8.82 -23.77 31.00
CA GLN A 35 -8.92 -23.44 29.58
C GLN A 35 -9.35 -21.98 29.40
N LYS A 36 -10.20 -21.47 30.30
CA LYS A 36 -10.64 -20.07 30.31
C LYS A 36 -9.45 -19.11 30.51
N ASP A 37 -8.51 -19.44 31.40
CA ASP A 37 -7.32 -18.62 31.62
C ASP A 37 -6.40 -18.63 30.39
N TYR A 38 -6.22 -19.80 29.76
CA TYR A 38 -5.50 -19.91 28.49
C TYR A 38 -6.09 -18.98 27.42
N TYR A 39 -7.41 -19.03 27.21
CA TYR A 39 -8.06 -18.19 26.20
C TYR A 39 -8.13 -16.71 26.59
N SER A 40 -8.06 -16.38 27.87
CA SER A 40 -7.97 -14.99 28.35
C SER A 40 -6.61 -14.38 27.99
N LEU A 41 -5.51 -15.13 28.18
CA LEU A 41 -4.18 -14.72 27.73
C LEU A 41 -4.08 -14.71 26.21
N PHE A 42 -4.63 -15.72 25.53
CA PHE A 42 -4.72 -15.77 24.08
C PHE A 42 -5.41 -14.51 23.53
N GLY A 43 -6.58 -14.14 24.05
CA GLY A 43 -7.32 -12.96 23.61
C GLY A 43 -6.53 -11.67 23.79
N THR A 44 -5.80 -11.55 24.89
CA THR A 44 -4.91 -10.41 25.16
C THR A 44 -3.81 -10.29 24.10
N LEU A 45 -3.13 -11.39 23.78
CA LEU A 45 -2.06 -11.41 22.77
C LEU A 45 -2.60 -11.28 21.34
N TYR A 46 -3.76 -11.84 21.06
CA TYR A 46 -4.46 -11.73 19.78
C TYR A 46 -4.88 -10.28 19.45
N GLY A 47 -5.17 -9.48 20.47
CA GLY A 47 -5.48 -8.06 20.31
C GLY A 47 -4.33 -7.26 19.67
N ALA A 48 -3.09 -7.68 19.88
CA ALA A 48 -1.91 -7.02 19.33
C ALA A 48 -1.82 -7.29 17.81
N ARG A 49 -1.95 -6.25 16.98
CA ARG A 49 -1.73 -6.34 15.53
C ARG A 49 -0.22 -6.34 15.26
N PRO A 50 0.43 -7.48 14.95
CA PRO A 50 1.86 -7.47 14.68
C PRO A 50 2.12 -6.57 13.46
N THR A 51 3.08 -5.65 13.61
CA THR A 51 3.48 -4.75 12.53
C THR A 51 4.97 -4.49 12.61
N GLN A 52 5.58 -4.18 11.47
CA GLN A 52 6.98 -3.78 11.44
C GLN A 52 7.06 -2.29 11.79
N ARG A 53 7.85 -1.97 12.83
CA ARG A 53 8.12 -0.59 13.22
C ARG A 53 9.63 -0.31 13.20
N ALA A 54 10.00 0.89 12.77
CA ALA A 54 11.34 1.39 13.00
C ALA A 54 11.53 1.62 14.51
N ILE A 55 12.63 1.09 15.06
CA ILE A 55 12.98 1.21 16.49
C ILE A 55 13.84 2.45 16.76
N ASP A 56 14.23 3.18 15.71
CA ASP A 56 15.03 4.40 15.79
C ASP A 56 14.32 5.48 16.65
N ALA A 57 15.11 6.28 17.38
CA ALA A 57 14.60 7.36 18.22
C ALA A 57 13.77 8.38 17.41
N PRO A 58 12.70 8.98 17.98
CA PRO A 58 11.85 9.94 17.26
C PRO A 58 12.64 11.08 16.60
N ALA A 59 13.65 11.62 17.28
CA ALA A 59 14.52 12.67 16.75
C ALA A 59 15.28 12.23 15.47
N VAL A 60 15.68 10.96 15.38
CA VAL A 60 16.33 10.41 14.19
C VAL A 60 15.33 10.27 13.04
N LEU A 61 14.12 9.78 13.34
CA LEU A 61 13.05 9.60 12.36
C LEU A 61 12.55 10.93 11.78
N THR A 62 12.55 12.01 12.57
CA THR A 62 12.02 13.32 12.18
C THR A 62 13.08 14.32 11.70
N LYS A 63 14.38 14.05 11.89
CA LYS A 63 15.51 14.96 11.65
C LYS A 63 15.38 15.81 10.38
N ASN A 64 15.06 15.18 9.24
CA ASN A 64 15.00 15.86 7.94
C ASN A 64 13.56 16.06 7.42
N LYS A 65 12.54 15.75 8.23
CA LYS A 65 11.14 15.73 7.76
C LYS A 65 10.66 17.13 7.34
N VAL A 66 11.01 18.15 8.13
CA VAL A 66 10.63 19.55 7.85
C VAL A 66 11.32 20.04 6.58
N GLU A 67 12.64 19.89 6.50
CA GLU A 67 13.43 20.31 5.34
C GLU A 67 12.98 19.62 4.05
N LEU A 68 12.77 18.30 4.07
CA LEU A 68 12.25 17.56 2.91
C LEU A 68 10.84 18.04 2.50
N SER A 69 9.99 18.38 3.46
CA SER A 69 8.65 18.90 3.18
C SER A 69 8.70 20.28 2.54
N THR A 70 9.59 21.15 3.03
CA THR A 70 9.83 22.49 2.46
C THR A 70 10.39 22.38 1.05
N LEU A 71 11.43 21.56 0.86
CA LEU A 71 12.05 21.35 -0.44
C LEU A 71 11.04 20.76 -1.44
N LYS A 72 10.20 19.82 -1.00
CA LYS A 72 9.12 19.27 -1.85
C LYS A 72 8.14 20.35 -2.31
N LYS A 73 7.75 21.29 -1.44
CA LYS A 73 6.92 22.44 -1.82
C LYS A 73 7.63 23.37 -2.80
N GLN A 74 8.92 23.64 -2.59
CA GLN A 74 9.73 24.44 -3.51
C GLN A 74 9.83 23.78 -4.89
N ILE A 75 10.15 22.50 -4.96
CA ILE A 75 10.18 21.71 -6.21
C ILE A 75 8.84 21.79 -6.91
N ARG A 76 7.72 21.67 -6.19
CA ARG A 76 6.39 21.81 -6.78
C ARG A 76 6.17 23.21 -7.37
N GLY A 77 6.58 24.26 -6.67
CA GLY A 77 6.53 25.64 -7.14
C GLY A 77 7.39 25.92 -8.36
N SER A 78 8.66 25.51 -8.33
CA SER A 78 9.66 25.78 -9.37
C SER A 78 9.48 24.91 -10.62
N SER A 79 8.94 23.70 -10.49
CA SER A 79 8.71 22.78 -11.62
C SER A 79 7.45 23.13 -12.42
N GLY A 80 6.74 24.21 -12.07
CA GLY A 80 5.43 24.55 -12.64
C GLY A 80 4.32 23.55 -12.24
N MET A 81 4.58 22.66 -11.27
CA MET A 81 3.60 21.68 -10.77
C MET A 81 2.59 22.31 -9.81
N SER A 82 2.82 23.54 -9.33
CA SER A 82 1.85 24.33 -8.54
C SER A 82 0.55 24.68 -9.29
N GLY A 83 0.44 24.29 -10.57
CA GLY A 83 -0.74 24.47 -11.39
C GLY A 83 -0.90 23.36 -12.43
N LEU A 84 -1.03 22.10 -11.98
CA LEU A 84 -1.50 21.00 -12.84
C LEU A 84 -2.97 21.18 -13.33
N THR A 85 -3.52 22.39 -13.22
CA THR A 85 -4.45 22.95 -14.21
C THR A 85 -3.67 23.30 -15.49
N VAL A 86 -3.17 22.25 -16.17
CA VAL A 86 -2.62 22.17 -17.53
C VAL A 86 -2.84 23.44 -18.39
N ARG A 87 -1.98 24.47 -18.26
CA ARG A 87 -2.06 25.73 -19.03
C ARG A 87 -0.67 26.13 -19.58
N ARG A 88 -0.13 25.29 -20.49
CA ARG A 88 1.10 25.51 -21.33
C ARG A 88 2.41 25.76 -20.53
N PRO A 89 3.61 25.86 -21.16
CA PRO A 89 4.38 24.77 -21.74
C PRO A 89 5.84 24.64 -21.18
N PRO A 90 6.13 24.58 -19.86
CA PRO A 90 7.48 24.21 -19.41
C PRO A 90 7.79 22.71 -19.65
N MET A 91 6.74 21.87 -19.78
CA MET A 91 6.87 20.42 -19.78
C MET A 91 7.68 19.84 -20.95
N ARG A 92 7.71 20.49 -22.12
CA ARG A 92 8.49 19.98 -23.27
C ARG A 92 9.99 19.89 -22.97
N HIS A 93 10.54 20.81 -22.18
CA HIS A 93 11.97 20.79 -21.84
C HIS A 93 12.29 19.70 -20.80
N CYS A 94 11.43 19.54 -19.78
CA CYS A 94 11.59 18.51 -18.75
C CYS A 94 11.40 17.08 -19.28
N LEU A 95 10.58 16.90 -20.32
CA LEU A 95 10.32 15.60 -20.95
C LEU A 95 11.34 15.25 -22.06
N ASN A 96 11.96 16.23 -22.72
CA ASN A 96 12.92 16.00 -23.81
C ASN A 96 14.40 16.04 -23.39
N LYS A 97 14.80 16.84 -22.39
CA LYS A 97 16.23 16.92 -21.98
C LYS A 97 16.68 15.85 -21.00
N HIS A 98 15.74 15.28 -20.25
CA HIS A 98 15.98 14.11 -19.43
C HIS A 98 15.03 13.06 -19.93
N ALA A 99 15.54 12.17 -20.78
CA ALA A 99 14.89 10.90 -21.03
C ALA A 99 14.75 10.25 -19.65
N TRP A 100 13.61 10.47 -18.98
CA TRP A 100 13.32 9.85 -17.70
C TRP A 100 13.40 8.35 -17.95
N PRO A 101 14.47 7.69 -17.51
CA PRO A 101 14.61 6.27 -17.70
C PRO A 101 13.67 5.67 -16.66
N LEU A 102 12.38 5.60 -17.00
CA LEU A 102 11.58 4.50 -16.51
C LEU A 102 12.33 3.27 -17.00
N ASN A 103 12.80 2.47 -16.05
CA ASN A 103 13.57 1.26 -16.28
C ASN A 103 13.03 0.53 -17.52
N ARG A 104 13.74 0.65 -18.65
CA ARG A 104 13.32 0.14 -19.98
C ARG A 104 13.29 -1.39 -20.04
N SER A 105 13.63 -2.07 -18.95
CA SER A 105 13.55 -3.50 -18.84
C SER A 105 12.13 -3.93 -18.44
N ARG A 106 11.23 -4.04 -19.42
CA ARG A 106 10.37 -5.23 -19.59
C ARG A 106 9.55 -5.16 -20.86
N LYS A 107 9.98 -5.98 -21.83
CA LYS A 107 9.12 -6.61 -22.83
C LYS A 107 8.06 -7.43 -22.07
N ASN A 108 6.84 -7.47 -22.61
CA ASN A 108 5.67 -8.22 -22.15
C ASN A 108 4.67 -7.40 -21.32
N PHE A 109 4.07 -6.41 -21.98
CA PHE A 109 2.69 -6.05 -21.70
C PHE A 109 1.82 -6.77 -22.75
N ASN A 110 1.07 -7.79 -22.33
CA ASN A 110 -0.13 -8.17 -23.06
C ASN A 110 -1.17 -7.08 -22.76
N SER A 111 -1.10 -5.98 -23.50
CA SER A 111 -2.18 -5.00 -23.56
C SER A 111 -3.34 -5.64 -24.32
N THR A 112 -4.42 -5.95 -23.63
CA THR A 112 -5.74 -6.00 -24.24
C THR A 112 -6.06 -4.61 -24.78
N GLY A 113 -5.67 -4.31 -26.03
CA GLY A 113 -6.21 -3.31 -26.95
C GLY A 113 -6.50 -1.85 -26.52
N GLY A 114 -6.24 -1.45 -25.28
CA GLY A 114 -6.61 -0.15 -24.71
C GLY A 114 -5.39 0.67 -24.30
N ARG A 115 -5.58 2.00 -24.25
CA ARG A 115 -4.60 2.96 -23.71
C ARG A 115 -4.05 2.49 -22.36
N SER A 116 -2.82 2.89 -22.02
CA SER A 116 -2.12 2.47 -20.80
C SER A 116 -2.91 2.75 -19.51
N ASP A 117 -2.42 2.27 -18.35
CA ASP A 117 -3.14 2.24 -17.06
C ASP A 117 -3.58 3.60 -16.47
N GLY A 118 -3.36 4.70 -17.20
CA GLY A 118 -3.79 6.05 -16.86
C GLY A 118 -2.81 6.79 -15.96
N THR A 119 -1.54 6.37 -15.91
CA THR A 119 -0.54 7.13 -15.18
C THR A 119 -0.46 8.57 -15.72
N LEU A 120 -0.28 9.53 -14.79
CA LEU A 120 -0.16 10.94 -15.16
C LEU A 120 1.00 11.16 -16.14
N VAL A 121 2.11 10.43 -15.97
CA VAL A 121 3.29 10.53 -16.85
C VAL A 121 2.97 10.08 -18.28
N GLU A 122 2.24 8.99 -18.48
CA GLU A 122 1.88 8.52 -19.82
C GLU A 122 0.85 9.43 -20.47
N THR A 123 -0.12 9.92 -19.70
CA THR A 123 -1.09 10.92 -20.17
C THR A 123 -0.37 12.20 -20.61
N LEU A 124 0.65 12.65 -19.87
CA LEU A 124 1.50 13.79 -20.24
C LEU A 124 2.35 13.51 -21.48
N ARG A 125 2.85 12.28 -21.67
CA ARG A 125 3.54 11.89 -22.90
C ARG A 125 2.61 11.92 -24.11
N GLU A 126 1.38 11.42 -23.96
CA GLU A 126 0.39 11.46 -25.03
C GLU A 126 0.02 12.92 -25.38
N LEU A 127 -0.14 13.78 -24.37
CA LEU A 127 -0.35 15.21 -24.56
C LEU A 127 0.79 15.88 -25.33
N VAL A 128 2.04 15.50 -25.04
CA VAL A 128 3.22 16.11 -25.67
C VAL A 128 3.50 15.54 -27.06
N SER A 129 3.20 14.26 -27.29
CA SER A 129 3.42 13.59 -28.58
C SER A 129 2.46 14.07 -29.66
N LYS A 130 1.22 14.43 -29.33
CA LYS A 130 0.22 14.91 -30.30
C LYS A 130 0.43 16.35 -30.81
N GLY A 131 1.43 17.08 -30.31
CA GLY A 131 1.86 18.34 -30.95
C GLY A 131 0.96 19.56 -30.69
N SER A 132 0.71 20.36 -31.74
CA SER A 132 0.38 21.80 -31.71
C SER A 132 -0.95 22.19 -31.06
N ASP A 133 -1.93 21.28 -30.98
CA ASP A 133 -3.21 21.54 -30.31
C ASP A 133 -3.31 20.82 -28.97
N PHE A 134 -2.54 21.34 -28.03
CA PHE A 134 -2.52 20.92 -26.64
C PHE A 134 -3.90 20.99 -25.97
N THR A 135 -4.71 21.99 -26.31
CA THR A 135 -6.01 22.21 -25.67
C THR A 135 -7.03 21.17 -26.15
N ALA A 136 -7.11 20.93 -27.46
CA ALA A 136 -7.99 19.90 -28.00
C ALA A 136 -7.61 18.51 -27.48
N THR A 137 -6.32 18.17 -27.47
CA THR A 137 -5.82 16.89 -26.96
C THR A 137 -6.14 16.71 -25.47
N ARG A 138 -5.97 17.77 -24.66
CA ARG A 138 -6.36 17.76 -23.25
C ARG A 138 -7.84 17.49 -23.06
N ASN A 139 -8.70 18.18 -23.82
CA ASN A 139 -10.14 18.02 -23.69
C ASN A 139 -10.61 16.62 -24.13
N GLU A 140 -10.00 16.06 -25.18
CA GLU A 140 -10.21 14.67 -25.60
C GLU A 140 -9.85 13.69 -24.49
N LEU A 141 -8.65 13.81 -23.93
CA LEU A 141 -8.17 12.95 -22.84
C LEU A 141 -9.03 13.07 -21.58
N GLN A 142 -9.42 14.29 -21.22
CA GLN A 142 -10.29 14.53 -20.07
C GLN A 142 -11.64 13.84 -20.26
N ARG A 143 -12.26 13.96 -21.45
CA ARG A 143 -13.52 13.25 -21.75
C ARG A 143 -13.35 11.73 -21.69
N TYR A 144 -12.29 11.19 -22.29
CA TYR A 144 -12.01 9.76 -22.25
C TYR A 144 -11.91 9.24 -20.81
N TRP A 145 -11.09 9.88 -19.98
CA TRP A 145 -10.90 9.45 -18.59
C TRP A 145 -12.15 9.65 -17.74
N GLN A 146 -12.94 10.69 -18.00
CA GLN A 146 -14.22 10.89 -17.32
C GLN A 146 -15.17 9.71 -17.57
N VAL A 147 -15.36 9.34 -18.84
CA VAL A 147 -16.19 8.20 -19.23
C VAL A 147 -15.64 6.89 -18.66
N GLU A 148 -14.32 6.72 -18.67
CA GLU A 148 -13.69 5.51 -18.13
C GLU A 148 -13.89 5.37 -16.61
N ILE A 149 -13.75 6.47 -15.87
CA ILE A 149 -14.00 6.50 -14.42
C ILE A 149 -15.45 6.18 -14.13
N GLU A 150 -16.40 6.80 -14.84
CA GLU A 150 -17.84 6.56 -14.69
C GLU A 150 -18.19 5.11 -14.99
N THR A 151 -17.64 4.55 -16.07
CA THR A 151 -17.83 3.15 -16.45
C THR A 151 -17.30 2.21 -15.39
N ARG A 152 -16.09 2.46 -14.85
CA ARG A 152 -15.51 1.67 -13.77
C ARG A 152 -16.31 1.79 -12.48
N GLN A 153 -16.83 2.97 -12.15
CA GLN A 153 -17.68 3.16 -10.98
C GLN A 153 -18.99 2.39 -11.13
N ALA A 154 -19.63 2.43 -12.30
CA ALA A 154 -20.82 1.66 -12.58
C ALA A 154 -20.57 0.15 -12.46
N PHE A 155 -19.54 -0.36 -13.14
CA PHE A 155 -19.12 -1.76 -13.02
C PHE A 155 -18.82 -2.15 -11.56
N ASN A 156 -18.10 -1.30 -10.83
CA ASN A 156 -17.76 -1.60 -9.45
C ASN A 156 -18.99 -1.66 -8.55
N ASN A 157 -19.95 -0.75 -8.75
CA ASN A 157 -21.19 -0.72 -7.99
C ASN A 157 -22.13 -1.89 -8.30
N GLU A 158 -22.06 -2.44 -9.52
CA GLU A 158 -22.85 -3.59 -9.94
C GLU A 158 -22.27 -4.92 -9.45
N HIS A 159 -20.94 -5.04 -9.39
CA HIS A 159 -20.26 -6.32 -9.16
C HIS A 159 -19.60 -6.47 -7.78
N PHE A 160 -19.46 -5.39 -7.00
CA PHE A 160 -18.80 -5.46 -5.70
C PHE A 160 -19.58 -4.70 -4.62
N ASP A 161 -19.67 -5.32 -3.45
CA ASP A 161 -20.07 -4.61 -2.25
C ASP A 161 -18.91 -3.73 -1.77
N VAL A 162 -19.16 -2.43 -1.64
CA VAL A 162 -18.15 -1.48 -1.16
C VAL A 162 -17.93 -1.71 0.33
N ALA A 163 -16.88 -2.45 0.68
CA ALA A 163 -16.45 -2.66 2.06
C ALA A 163 -16.01 -1.35 2.78
N GLY A 164 -15.76 -0.28 2.02
CA GLY A 164 -15.47 1.07 2.51
C GLY A 164 -14.90 1.97 1.41
N THR A 165 -15.14 3.28 1.50
CA THR A 165 -14.48 4.23 0.58
C THR A 165 -13.03 4.45 1.00
N LEU A 166 -12.15 4.77 0.05
CA LEU A 166 -10.75 5.13 0.34
C LEU A 166 -10.65 6.25 1.41
N TRP A 167 -11.66 7.11 1.50
CA TRP A 167 -11.81 8.18 2.50
C TRP A 167 -12.10 7.68 3.92
N VAL A 168 -13.06 6.76 4.08
CA VAL A 168 -13.36 6.14 5.38
C VAL A 168 -12.23 5.22 5.79
N LEU A 169 -11.69 4.46 4.83
CA LEU A 169 -10.53 3.62 5.04
C LEU A 169 -9.36 4.48 5.49
N ILE A 170 -8.89 5.51 4.78
CA ILE A 170 -7.67 6.25 5.17
C ILE A 170 -7.77 6.98 6.52
N THR A 171 -8.95 7.46 6.90
CA THR A 171 -9.18 8.05 8.23
C THR A 171 -9.27 6.99 9.34
N THR A 172 -9.71 5.75 9.05
CA THR A 172 -9.68 4.60 9.98
C THR A 172 -8.47 3.67 9.83
N LEU A 173 -7.63 3.86 8.81
CA LEU A 173 -6.38 3.15 8.56
C LEU A 173 -5.45 3.57 9.70
N ARG A 174 -5.30 2.69 10.70
CA ARG A 174 -4.15 2.73 11.61
C ARG A 174 -2.91 2.36 10.80
N SER A 175 -2.48 3.32 10.01
CA SER A 175 -1.20 3.35 9.35
C SER A 175 -0.11 3.26 10.42
N GLY A 176 0.82 2.34 10.21
CA GLY A 176 2.01 2.22 11.02
C GLY A 176 2.95 3.42 10.81
N PRO A 177 4.15 3.39 11.41
CA PRO A 177 5.14 4.44 11.20
C PRO A 177 5.47 4.62 9.71
N GLY A 178 5.83 5.84 9.30
CA GLY A 178 6.21 6.18 7.93
C GLY A 178 6.34 7.70 7.76
N VAL A 179 7.38 8.18 7.07
CA VAL A 179 7.65 9.63 6.98
C VAL A 179 6.89 10.34 5.88
N GLY A 180 6.41 9.62 4.86
CA GLY A 180 5.61 10.18 3.76
C GLY A 180 4.10 10.10 3.96
N ARG A 181 3.64 9.78 5.17
CA ARG A 181 2.22 9.53 5.47
C ARG A 181 1.41 10.84 5.48
N PRO A 182 0.51 11.06 4.50
CA PRO A 182 -0.46 12.14 4.62
C PRO A 182 -1.58 11.72 5.60
N GLU A 183 -2.18 12.68 6.31
CA GLU A 183 -3.33 12.44 7.20
C GLU A 183 -4.61 12.08 6.43
N ALA A 184 -4.63 12.39 5.13
CA ALA A 184 -5.67 12.08 4.17
C ALA A 184 -5.04 11.51 2.88
N PRO A 185 -5.79 10.82 2.00
CA PRO A 185 -5.26 10.43 0.69
C PRO A 185 -4.59 11.62 -0.01
N SER A 186 -3.45 11.33 -0.64
CA SER A 186 -2.77 12.28 -1.52
C SER A 186 -3.62 12.59 -2.74
N ALA A 187 -3.58 13.84 -3.19
CA ALA A 187 -4.15 14.24 -4.46
C ALA A 187 -3.37 13.62 -5.63
N PRO A 188 -4.00 13.46 -6.82
CA PRO A 188 -3.29 13.10 -8.03
C PRO A 188 -2.14 14.08 -8.32
N GLY A 189 -1.01 13.57 -8.79
CA GLY A 189 0.17 14.38 -9.06
C GLY A 189 1.14 14.54 -7.89
N GLU A 190 0.88 13.86 -6.76
CA GLU A 190 1.89 13.71 -5.72
C GLU A 190 3.12 12.96 -6.23
N PHE A 191 4.29 13.27 -5.70
CA PHE A 191 5.55 12.69 -6.18
C PHE A 191 6.48 12.28 -5.03
N SER A 192 7.39 11.36 -5.32
CA SER A 192 8.50 11.00 -4.44
C SER A 192 9.78 11.69 -4.91
N ILE A 193 10.62 12.10 -3.96
CA ILE A 193 11.96 12.65 -4.25
C ILE A 193 12.95 11.51 -4.15
N GLU A 194 13.70 11.28 -5.22
CA GLU A 194 14.76 10.29 -5.22
C GLU A 194 16.03 10.88 -4.61
N ARG A 195 16.73 10.07 -3.80
CA ARG A 195 17.90 10.53 -3.02
C ARG A 195 19.23 10.09 -3.64
N ARG A 196 19.19 9.21 -4.63
CA ARG A 196 20.36 8.57 -5.24
C ARG A 196 20.19 8.47 -6.75
N GLY A 197 21.31 8.58 -7.47
CA GLY A 197 21.33 8.54 -8.92
C GLY A 197 20.97 9.88 -9.54
N ASP A 198 20.77 9.86 -10.86
CA ASP A 198 20.66 11.08 -11.67
C ASP A 198 19.22 11.62 -11.77
N LEU A 199 18.25 10.95 -11.13
CA LEU A 199 16.85 11.34 -11.15
C LEU A 199 16.49 12.13 -9.90
N LEU A 200 15.83 13.27 -10.09
CA LEU A 200 15.32 14.10 -8.98
C LEU A 200 14.06 13.49 -8.34
N LEU A 201 13.26 12.79 -9.15
CA LEU A 201 11.94 12.32 -8.79
C LEU A 201 11.86 10.81 -8.99
N GLY A 202 11.30 10.09 -8.01
CA GLY A 202 11.09 8.64 -8.10
C GLY A 202 9.83 8.28 -8.90
N GLY A 203 8.85 9.19 -8.96
CA GLY A 203 7.62 9.01 -9.73
C GLY A 203 6.59 10.09 -9.43
N ILE A 204 5.59 10.20 -10.31
CA ILE A 204 4.39 11.01 -10.11
C ILE A 204 3.21 10.06 -10.02
N TYR A 205 2.49 10.11 -8.91
CA TYR A 205 1.51 9.10 -8.52
C TYR A 205 0.07 9.60 -8.67
N PRO A 206 -0.89 8.70 -8.92
CA PRO A 206 -2.31 9.02 -8.85
C PRO A 206 -2.73 9.37 -7.41
N GLY A 207 -3.97 9.82 -7.23
CA GLY A 207 -4.49 10.03 -5.88
C GLY A 207 -4.51 8.71 -5.10
N GLY A 208 -4.08 8.73 -3.83
CA GLY A 208 -3.93 7.50 -3.05
C GLY A 208 -3.19 7.64 -1.73
N ALA A 209 -3.02 6.54 -1.01
CA ALA A 209 -2.23 6.48 0.22
C ALA A 209 -0.84 5.90 -0.06
N TYR A 210 0.18 6.58 0.44
CA TYR A 210 1.58 6.26 0.15
C TYR A 210 2.42 6.37 1.41
N THR A 211 3.45 5.53 1.52
CA THR A 211 4.37 5.53 2.67
C THR A 211 5.67 6.30 2.38
N HIS A 212 5.99 6.53 1.10
CA HIS A 212 7.31 6.95 0.62
C HIS A 212 7.38 8.35 -0.01
N LEU A 213 6.31 9.15 0.05
CA LEU A 213 6.23 10.44 -0.66
C LEU A 213 7.28 11.48 -0.28
N LEU A 214 7.80 11.42 0.96
CA LEU A 214 8.87 12.31 1.42
C LEU A 214 10.24 11.64 1.37
N SER A 215 10.28 10.33 1.58
CA SER A 215 11.51 9.55 1.51
C SER A 215 11.21 8.06 1.38
N THR A 216 12.03 7.38 0.58
CA THR A 216 12.07 5.93 0.46
C THR A 216 12.91 5.25 1.56
N LYS A 217 13.58 6.02 2.45
CA LYS A 217 14.50 5.49 3.47
C LYS A 217 13.79 4.81 4.64
N HIS A 218 12.61 5.30 5.00
CA HIS A 218 11.82 4.70 6.07
C HIS A 218 10.79 3.76 5.47
N GLY A 219 10.76 2.52 5.98
CA GLY A 219 9.65 1.63 5.74
C GLY A 219 8.37 2.26 6.27
N GLY A 220 7.25 1.86 5.68
CA GLY A 220 5.96 2.20 6.22
C GLY A 220 4.94 1.11 5.96
N VAL A 221 3.88 1.16 6.77
CA VAL A 221 2.84 0.14 6.82
C VAL A 221 1.48 0.79 6.71
N ILE A 222 0.66 0.33 5.77
CA ILE A 222 -0.75 0.71 5.64
C ILE A 222 -1.59 -0.54 5.91
N GLN A 223 -2.51 -0.48 6.87
CA GLN A 223 -3.34 -1.62 7.27
C GLN A 223 -4.82 -1.29 7.21
N THR A 224 -5.60 -2.10 6.49
CA THR A 224 -7.07 -1.97 6.47
C THR A 224 -7.65 -2.18 7.86
N PRO A 225 -8.86 -1.65 8.13
CA PRO A 225 -9.71 -2.19 9.19
C PRO A 225 -9.88 -3.69 9.06
N ARG A 226 -10.30 -4.33 10.15
CA ARG A 226 -10.67 -5.74 10.11
C ARG A 226 -12.02 -5.86 9.40
N PHE A 227 -12.16 -6.87 8.57
CA PHE A 227 -13.40 -7.23 7.91
C PHE A 227 -13.61 -8.74 8.03
N GLN A 228 -14.87 -9.18 7.95
CA GLN A 228 -15.20 -10.59 7.82
C GLN A 228 -14.99 -11.01 6.37
N ILE A 229 -14.44 -12.18 6.15
CA ILE A 229 -14.36 -12.78 4.81
C ILE A 229 -15.71 -13.45 4.53
N ASP A 230 -16.41 -12.97 3.52
CA ASP A 230 -17.67 -13.54 3.01
C ASP A 230 -17.60 -13.93 1.51
N SER A 231 -16.59 -13.43 0.79
CA SER A 231 -16.36 -13.69 -0.63
C SER A 231 -15.31 -14.79 -0.90
N ASP A 232 -15.36 -15.35 -2.11
CA ASP A 232 -14.35 -16.29 -2.62
C ASP A 232 -13.03 -15.59 -2.95
N HIS A 233 -13.08 -14.28 -3.21
CA HIS A 233 -11.91 -13.50 -3.56
C HIS A 233 -11.87 -12.16 -2.83
N ILE A 234 -10.68 -11.83 -2.33
CA ILE A 234 -10.35 -10.49 -1.86
C ILE A 234 -9.33 -9.89 -2.82
N SER A 235 -9.64 -8.71 -3.35
CA SER A 235 -8.82 -8.00 -4.32
C SER A 235 -8.41 -6.63 -3.80
N LEU A 236 -7.15 -6.26 -4.02
CA LEU A 236 -6.59 -4.96 -3.65
C LEU A 236 -5.73 -4.42 -4.79
N ARG A 237 -5.99 -3.18 -5.20
CA ARG A 237 -5.17 -2.50 -6.21
C ARG A 237 -3.99 -1.80 -5.55
N VAL A 238 -2.77 -2.18 -5.92
CA VAL A 238 -1.52 -1.72 -5.27
C VAL A 238 -0.45 -1.38 -6.30
N LEU A 239 0.46 -0.48 -5.93
CA LEU A 239 1.71 -0.23 -6.64
C LEU A 239 2.89 -0.26 -5.67
N GLY A 240 4.06 -0.65 -6.16
CA GLY A 240 5.30 -0.60 -5.39
C GLY A 240 6.42 -1.40 -6.04
N GLY A 241 7.61 -0.80 -6.09
CA GLY A 241 8.83 -1.47 -6.52
C GLY A 241 9.42 -2.42 -5.48
N ASP A 242 10.68 -2.80 -5.71
CA ASP A 242 11.39 -3.84 -4.97
C ASP A 242 11.28 -3.68 -3.44
N LEU A 243 11.11 -4.82 -2.77
CA LEU A 243 10.89 -4.97 -1.32
C LEU A 243 9.53 -4.50 -0.79
N SER A 244 8.61 -4.08 -1.67
CA SER A 244 7.21 -3.82 -1.33
C SER A 244 6.37 -5.09 -1.40
N PHE A 245 5.34 -5.21 -0.55
CA PHE A 245 4.38 -6.30 -0.60
C PHE A 245 3.04 -5.89 0.00
N ALA A 246 1.97 -6.47 -0.54
CA ALA A 246 0.66 -6.53 0.07
C ALA A 246 0.47 -7.94 0.66
N GLN A 247 -0.14 -8.03 1.82
CA GLN A 247 -0.41 -9.30 2.49
C GLN A 247 -1.81 -9.29 3.08
N LEU A 248 -2.59 -10.33 2.81
CA LEU A 248 -3.82 -10.61 3.53
C LEU A 248 -3.47 -11.37 4.81
N ILE A 249 -3.89 -10.84 5.96
CA ILE A 249 -3.65 -11.45 7.27
C ILE A 249 -5.00 -11.90 7.81
N ILE A 250 -5.13 -13.21 8.04
CA ILE A 250 -6.36 -13.85 8.52
C ILE A 250 -6.14 -14.25 9.96
N GLU A 251 -7.02 -13.85 10.88
CA GLU A 251 -6.91 -14.15 12.32
C GLU A 251 -5.55 -13.80 12.95
N ASN A 252 -4.95 -12.67 12.54
CA ASN A 252 -3.58 -12.29 12.91
C ASN A 252 -2.49 -13.32 12.54
N TYR A 253 -2.79 -14.28 11.68
CA TYR A 253 -1.85 -15.27 11.18
C TYR A 253 -1.19 -14.76 9.90
N ALA A 254 0.01 -14.19 10.05
CA ALA A 254 0.84 -13.83 8.92
C ALA A 254 1.51 -15.09 8.35
N VAL A 255 0.94 -15.66 7.27
CA VAL A 255 1.52 -16.83 6.61
C VAL A 255 2.94 -16.47 6.09
N PRO A 256 3.99 -17.23 6.45
CA PRO A 256 5.33 -17.01 5.93
C PRO A 256 5.39 -17.26 4.42
N ARG A 257 6.42 -16.70 3.77
CA ARG A 257 6.67 -16.94 2.34
C ARG A 257 6.92 -18.45 2.12
N GLY A 258 6.17 -19.06 1.22
CA GLY A 258 6.30 -20.49 0.89
C GLY A 258 5.36 -21.44 1.65
N GLY A 259 4.39 -20.93 2.41
CA GLY A 259 3.29 -21.74 2.93
C GLY A 259 2.31 -22.17 1.83
N ILE A 260 1.46 -23.16 2.12
CA ILE A 260 0.42 -23.67 1.22
C ILE A 260 -0.63 -22.63 0.81
N TYR A 261 -0.73 -21.51 1.54
CA TYR A 261 -1.61 -20.39 1.21
C TYR A 261 -0.79 -19.19 0.76
N HIS A 262 -1.01 -18.74 -0.48
CA HIS A 262 -0.31 -17.62 -1.09
C HIS A 262 -0.91 -16.26 -0.70
N LEU A 263 -0.92 -15.92 0.59
CA LEU A 263 -1.54 -14.69 1.10
C LEU A 263 -0.67 -13.43 0.96
N ARG A 264 0.49 -13.53 0.31
CA ARG A 264 1.44 -12.43 0.12
C ARG A 264 1.66 -12.16 -1.36
N TYR A 265 1.38 -10.94 -1.78
CA TYR A 265 1.63 -10.42 -3.12
C TYR A 265 2.77 -9.40 -3.09
N SER A 266 3.75 -9.52 -3.97
CA SER A 266 4.83 -8.53 -4.09
C SER A 266 4.68 -7.81 -5.43
N PRO A 267 4.24 -6.54 -5.45
CA PRO A 267 4.28 -5.77 -6.69
C PRO A 267 5.76 -5.68 -7.13
N LYS A 268 5.99 -5.92 -8.42
CA LYS A 268 7.34 -5.97 -9.01
C LYS A 268 7.72 -4.66 -9.70
N ALA A 269 6.86 -3.64 -9.60
CA ALA A 269 6.98 -2.38 -10.31
C ALA A 269 6.08 -1.30 -9.67
N ASP A 270 6.43 -0.04 -9.89
CA ASP A 270 5.60 1.13 -9.54
C ASP A 270 4.46 1.35 -10.54
N GLN A 271 3.73 0.28 -10.86
CA GLN A 271 2.53 0.28 -11.69
C GLN A 271 1.36 -0.29 -10.90
N MET A 272 0.16 0.21 -11.17
CA MET A 272 -1.04 -0.27 -10.48
C MET A 272 -1.37 -1.70 -10.92
N THR A 273 -1.39 -2.61 -9.98
CA THR A 273 -1.65 -4.03 -10.20
C THR A 273 -2.70 -4.55 -9.22
N TRP A 274 -3.48 -5.54 -9.64
CA TRP A 274 -4.39 -6.24 -8.74
C TRP A 274 -3.63 -7.33 -7.99
N ALA A 275 -3.63 -7.22 -6.67
CA ALA A 275 -3.34 -8.32 -5.77
C ALA A 275 -4.67 -9.01 -5.46
N GLN A 276 -4.81 -10.29 -5.82
CA GLN A 276 -6.01 -11.08 -5.57
C GLN A 276 -5.64 -12.31 -4.76
N TRP A 277 -6.46 -12.63 -3.77
CA TRP A 277 -6.32 -13.80 -2.91
C TRP A 277 -7.59 -14.65 -2.99
N ASP A 278 -7.42 -15.96 -3.14
CA ASP A 278 -8.50 -16.91 -2.94
C ASP A 278 -8.77 -17.07 -1.44
N THR A 279 -10.00 -16.76 -1.04
CA THR A 279 -10.48 -16.76 0.33
C THR A 279 -11.62 -17.74 0.56
N THR A 280 -11.89 -18.66 -0.38
CA THR A 280 -12.97 -19.65 -0.32
C THR A 280 -12.95 -20.45 0.97
N PHE A 281 -11.76 -20.95 1.37
CA PHE A 281 -11.57 -21.72 2.61
C PHE A 281 -11.72 -20.87 3.88
N TRP A 282 -11.58 -19.55 3.76
CA TRP A 282 -11.48 -18.62 4.88
C TRP A 282 -12.76 -17.83 5.15
N LYS A 283 -13.88 -18.22 4.53
CA LYS A 283 -15.18 -17.61 4.83
C LYS A 283 -15.53 -17.73 6.32
N GLY A 284 -16.04 -16.65 6.89
CA GLY A 284 -16.37 -16.52 8.32
C GLY A 284 -15.18 -16.17 9.22
N PHE A 285 -13.96 -16.08 8.69
CA PHE A 285 -12.80 -15.62 9.44
C PHE A 285 -12.63 -14.10 9.33
N THR A 286 -12.02 -13.52 10.35
CA THR A 286 -11.68 -12.09 10.35
C THR A 286 -10.33 -11.87 9.67
N ALA A 287 -10.24 -10.90 8.77
CA ALA A 287 -9.01 -10.55 8.08
C ALA A 287 -8.74 -9.05 8.02
N TYR A 288 -7.49 -8.71 7.70
CA TYR A 288 -7.07 -7.36 7.32
C TYR A 288 -5.92 -7.43 6.33
N SER A 289 -5.84 -6.45 5.44
CA SER A 289 -4.76 -6.33 4.46
C SER A 289 -3.70 -5.38 4.95
N ASN A 290 -2.44 -5.69 4.64
CA ASN A 290 -1.26 -4.99 5.09
C ASN A 290 -0.34 -4.70 3.90
N LEU A 291 -0.10 -3.43 3.60
CA LEU A 291 0.82 -2.98 2.57
C LEU A 291 2.08 -2.48 3.25
N GLN A 292 3.21 -3.06 2.91
CA GLN A 292 4.50 -2.73 3.53
C GLN A 292 5.58 -2.56 2.48
N ARG A 293 6.57 -1.73 2.81
CA ARG A 293 7.85 -1.68 2.11
C ARG A 293 8.96 -2.02 3.08
N LYS A 294 9.67 -3.12 2.84
CA LYS A 294 10.76 -3.59 3.69
C LYS A 294 11.99 -2.68 3.49
N LYS A 295 12.61 -2.28 4.59
CA LYS A 295 13.87 -1.54 4.59
C LYS A 295 15.02 -2.52 4.21
N MET A 296 15.97 -2.04 3.42
CA MET A 296 17.31 -2.63 3.31
C MET A 296 18.20 -2.05 4.41
#